data_AF-A0A7Y5R322-F1
#
_entry.id   AF-A0A7Y5R322-F1
#
_cell.length_a   1.000
_cell.length_b   1.000
_cell.length_c   1.000
_cell.angle_alpha   90.00
_cell.angle_beta   90.00
_cell.angle_gamma   90.00
#
_symmetry.space_group_name_H-M   'P 1'
#
loop_
_entity.id
_entity.type
_entity.pdbx_description
1 polymer ?
#
loop_
_entity_poly.entity_id
_entity_poly.type
_entity_poly.pdbx_seq_one_letter_code
_entity_poly.pdbx_strand_id
1 'polypeptide(L)'
;MRTLHFLWMGLFAMTIMSIGCGPALKLSTIHPDSDKLITFEASRGRVSGGISQMNIEVGGTVVKTQAGENAAYTGGPYAAFSNMQLPYRAFANLTAGGIKSTSGWVYIANPKGVYTYTTPTGSNSGYPNGTNEQTGANLYRLDHAIVRTHALNAVMEYASDKGIDPVTVSNTADHMVAAVAYYVDKHMSWRDDSTNQTVFASNGFASYAPGWDFPQPADLTLRISGNLANADPKDDFMGDCEDHAILRSALLRALGFAPWAIWDAIDNPISHEYNVVLYEGAYRLMDYGEIDRWLDTHSWSAHQSHFGWNEANGPRFVDPVNHDYLKNNTDNFPGGKTCPGAWSYYKYYKDNCK
;
A
#
# COMPACT_ATOMS: atom_id res chain seq x y z
N MET A 1 1.53 -19.43 -52.68
CA MET A 1 0.77 -20.01 -51.55
C MET A 1 0.78 -19.01 -50.41
N ARG A 2 -0.41 -18.46 -50.16
CA ARG A 2 -0.98 -17.86 -48.94
C ARG A 2 -0.08 -17.06 -47.99
N THR A 3 -0.13 -15.75 -48.21
CA THR A 3 -0.19 -14.71 -47.17
C THR A 3 -1.25 -15.01 -46.11
N LEU A 4 -0.93 -14.85 -44.83
CA LEU A 4 -1.91 -14.72 -43.74
C LEU A 4 -1.71 -13.38 -43.04
N HIS A 5 -2.74 -12.55 -43.12
CA HIS A 5 -2.96 -11.37 -42.29
C HIS A 5 -3.27 -11.82 -40.86
N PHE A 6 -2.65 -11.20 -39.85
CA PHE A 6 -3.16 -11.21 -38.49
C PHE A 6 -3.76 -9.84 -38.18
N LEU A 7 -5.09 -9.86 -38.00
CA LEU A 7 -5.93 -8.75 -37.63
C LEU A 7 -5.58 -8.29 -36.19
N TRP A 8 -5.34 -7.00 -36.04
CA TRP A 8 -5.45 -6.29 -34.77
C TRP A 8 -6.93 -6.30 -34.34
N MET A 9 -7.25 -6.90 -33.20
CA MET A 9 -8.50 -6.66 -32.48
C MET A 9 -8.16 -6.19 -31.06
N GLY A 10 -8.33 -4.89 -30.84
CA GLY A 10 -8.26 -4.29 -29.53
C GLY A 10 -9.40 -4.83 -28.65
N LEU A 11 -9.05 -5.45 -27.53
CA LEU A 11 -9.99 -5.71 -26.45
C LEU A 11 -9.95 -4.51 -25.50
N PHE A 12 -10.99 -3.68 -25.59
CA PHE A 12 -11.38 -2.75 -24.55
C PHE A 12 -11.62 -3.54 -23.25
N ALA A 13 -10.83 -3.28 -22.21
CA ALA A 13 -11.17 -3.69 -20.86
C ALA A 13 -12.41 -2.90 -20.42
N MET A 14 -13.55 -3.57 -20.54
CA MET A 14 -14.86 -3.06 -20.15
C MET A 14 -14.97 -3.16 -18.63
N THR A 15 -14.66 -2.06 -17.94
CA THR A 15 -14.98 -1.88 -16.53
C THR A 15 -16.47 -2.19 -16.33
N ILE A 16 -16.80 -3.11 -15.43
CA ILE A 16 -18.18 -3.34 -14.99
C ILE A 16 -18.58 -2.11 -14.17
N MET A 17 -18.99 -1.07 -14.90
CA MET A 17 -19.73 0.05 -14.36
C MET A 17 -21.01 -0.51 -13.74
N SER A 18 -21.30 -0.07 -12.51
CA SER A 18 -22.66 -0.01 -12.01
C SER A 18 -23.59 0.38 -13.16
N ILE A 19 -24.66 -0.38 -13.38
CA ILE A 19 -25.60 -0.18 -14.49
C ILE A 19 -26.44 1.07 -14.20
N GLY A 20 -25.79 2.23 -14.21
CA GLY A 20 -26.40 3.54 -14.05
C GLY A 20 -26.74 4.10 -15.42
N CYS A 21 -27.99 4.52 -15.62
CA CYS A 21 -28.43 5.34 -16.76
C CYS A 21 -27.93 6.79 -16.64
N GLY A 22 -26.66 6.98 -16.26
CA GLY A 22 -26.04 8.27 -15.94
C GLY A 22 -25.11 8.78 -17.04
N PRO A 23 -24.70 10.06 -16.94
CA PRO A 23 -23.69 10.64 -17.82
C PRO A 23 -22.34 9.92 -17.66
N ALA A 24 -21.51 9.94 -18.69
CA ALA A 24 -20.13 9.45 -18.58
C ALA A 24 -19.23 10.59 -18.12
N LEU A 25 -18.32 10.30 -17.19
CA LEU A 25 -17.33 11.26 -16.72
C LEU A 25 -15.93 10.67 -16.93
N LYS A 26 -15.05 11.42 -17.58
CA LYS A 26 -13.65 11.08 -17.81
C LYS A 26 -12.75 12.13 -17.16
N LEU A 27 -11.62 11.70 -16.62
CA LEU A 27 -10.60 12.58 -16.07
C LEU A 27 -9.37 12.59 -16.99
N SER A 28 -8.65 13.72 -17.05
CA SER A 28 -7.37 13.80 -17.78
C SER A 28 -6.24 13.00 -17.14
N THR A 29 -6.38 12.69 -15.86
CA THR A 29 -5.44 11.88 -15.09
C THR A 29 -6.19 11.11 -14.02
N ILE A 30 -5.71 9.91 -13.73
CA ILE A 30 -6.22 9.02 -12.69
C ILE A 30 -5.47 9.21 -11.36
N HIS A 31 -4.30 9.85 -11.37
CA HIS A 31 -3.46 10.14 -10.19
C HIS A 31 -2.83 11.55 -10.26
N PRO A 32 -3.63 12.61 -10.13
CA PRO A 32 -3.10 13.96 -10.06
C PRO A 32 -2.42 14.20 -8.72
N ASP A 33 -1.21 14.73 -8.78
CA ASP A 33 -0.59 15.38 -7.64
C ASP A 33 -1.43 16.60 -7.20
N SER A 34 -1.44 16.92 -5.91
CA SER A 34 -2.28 17.97 -5.32
C SER A 34 -1.95 19.37 -5.84
N ASP A 35 -0.81 19.54 -6.49
CA ASP A 35 -0.38 20.77 -7.18
C ASP A 35 -0.77 20.83 -8.67
N LYS A 36 -1.37 19.77 -9.23
CA LYS A 36 -1.76 19.70 -10.64
C LYS A 36 -3.23 20.05 -10.85
N LEU A 37 -3.48 20.51 -12.07
CA LEU A 37 -4.83 20.67 -12.58
C LEU A 37 -5.36 19.33 -13.09
N ILE A 38 -6.65 19.11 -12.87
CA ILE A 38 -7.40 17.95 -13.35
C ILE A 38 -8.49 18.45 -14.29
N THR A 39 -8.58 17.87 -15.48
CA THR A 39 -9.70 18.10 -16.38
C THR A 39 -10.74 16.99 -16.19
N PHE A 40 -11.98 17.40 -15.93
CA PHE A 40 -13.17 16.56 -15.84
C PHE A 40 -14.00 16.79 -17.09
N GLU A 41 -14.26 15.73 -17.85
CA GLU A 41 -15.04 15.76 -19.08
C GLU A 41 -16.31 14.93 -18.89
N ALA A 42 -17.46 15.61 -18.82
CA ALA A 42 -18.77 14.99 -18.78
C ALA A 42 -19.36 14.91 -20.19
N SER A 43 -19.96 13.77 -20.51
CA SER A 43 -20.71 13.56 -21.75
C SER A 43 -21.99 12.78 -21.49
N ARG A 44 -22.84 12.65 -22.52
CA ARG A 44 -24.13 11.94 -22.46
C ARG A 44 -24.05 10.56 -21.81
N GLY A 45 -22.98 9.79 -22.03
CA GLY A 45 -22.88 8.42 -21.55
C GLY A 45 -24.08 7.56 -21.96
N ARG A 46 -24.79 7.00 -20.97
CA ARG A 46 -25.98 6.13 -21.19
C ARG A 46 -27.31 6.84 -20.91
N VAL A 47 -27.31 8.17 -20.85
CA VAL A 47 -28.54 8.95 -20.62
C VAL A 47 -29.40 8.95 -21.88
N SER A 48 -30.61 8.41 -21.77
CA SER A 48 -31.65 8.44 -22.81
C SER A 48 -32.44 9.75 -22.78
N GLY A 49 -32.85 10.26 -23.94
CA GLY A 49 -33.66 11.48 -24.07
C GLY A 49 -32.83 12.75 -24.32
N GLY A 50 -33.50 13.91 -24.40
CA GLY A 50 -32.85 15.21 -24.54
C GLY A 50 -32.23 15.67 -23.22
N ILE A 51 -30.99 16.18 -23.28
CA ILE A 51 -30.31 16.81 -22.14
C ILE A 51 -30.34 18.32 -22.37
N SER A 52 -30.94 19.05 -21.45
CA SER A 52 -30.95 20.52 -21.48
C SER A 52 -29.64 21.11 -20.95
N GLN A 53 -29.04 20.46 -19.94
CA GLN A 53 -27.88 20.96 -19.23
C GLN A 53 -27.05 19.83 -18.61
N MET A 54 -25.73 19.95 -18.68
CA MET A 54 -24.75 19.10 -18.00
C MET A 54 -24.04 19.90 -16.90
N ASN A 55 -23.88 19.29 -15.73
CA ASN A 55 -23.19 19.88 -14.59
C ASN A 55 -22.04 18.98 -14.13
N ILE A 56 -20.95 19.60 -13.65
CA ILE A 56 -19.83 18.93 -12.99
C ILE A 56 -19.70 19.52 -11.59
N GLU A 57 -19.61 18.62 -10.61
CA GLU A 57 -19.37 18.89 -9.22
C GLU A 57 -18.06 18.23 -8.78
N VAL A 58 -17.25 18.97 -8.03
CA VAL A 58 -15.95 18.53 -7.51
C VAL A 58 -15.84 18.99 -6.06
N GLY A 59 -15.46 18.09 -5.15
CA GLY A 59 -15.38 18.40 -3.72
C GLY A 59 -16.72 18.81 -3.10
N GLY A 60 -17.84 18.36 -3.66
CA GLY A 60 -19.20 18.72 -3.22
C GLY A 60 -19.70 20.09 -3.72
N THR A 61 -18.95 20.78 -4.58
CA THR A 61 -19.36 22.07 -5.16
C THR A 61 -19.54 21.98 -6.67
N VAL A 62 -20.64 22.51 -7.22
CA VAL A 62 -20.86 22.60 -8.67
C VAL A 62 -19.88 23.60 -9.26
N VAL A 63 -18.90 23.10 -10.01
CA VAL A 63 -17.81 23.89 -10.61
C VAL A 63 -18.08 24.26 -12.06
N LYS A 64 -18.99 23.54 -12.73
CA LYS A 64 -19.35 23.82 -14.13
C LYS A 64 -20.80 23.50 -14.40
N THR A 65 -21.42 24.40 -15.16
CA THR A 65 -22.76 24.26 -15.73
C THR A 65 -22.69 24.62 -17.20
N GLN A 66 -23.22 23.77 -18.08
CA GLN A 66 -23.19 23.99 -19.52
C GLN A 66 -24.47 23.48 -20.19
N ALA A 67 -25.03 24.24 -21.13
CA ALA A 67 -26.17 23.80 -21.91
C ALA A 67 -25.79 22.64 -22.85
N GLY A 68 -26.69 21.68 -23.02
CA GLY A 68 -26.49 20.50 -23.86
C GLY A 68 -25.82 19.33 -23.16
N GLU A 69 -25.21 18.45 -23.95
CA GLU A 69 -24.85 17.09 -23.54
C GLU A 69 -23.43 16.94 -23.00
N ASN A 70 -22.60 17.97 -23.14
CA ASN A 70 -21.19 17.92 -22.79
C ASN A 70 -20.82 19.10 -21.89
N ALA A 71 -19.95 18.84 -20.92
CA ALA A 71 -19.31 19.85 -20.11
C ALA A 71 -17.86 19.45 -19.87
N ALA A 72 -16.96 20.43 -19.84
CA ALA A 72 -15.58 20.23 -19.43
C ALA A 72 -15.20 21.26 -18.37
N TYR A 73 -14.43 20.83 -17.38
CA TYR A 73 -13.90 21.67 -16.33
C TYR A 73 -12.46 21.28 -16.03
N THR A 74 -11.54 22.23 -16.08
CA THR A 74 -10.17 22.06 -15.58
C THR A 74 -10.01 22.88 -14.31
N GLY A 75 -9.66 22.23 -13.21
CA GLY A 75 -9.55 22.87 -11.90
C GLY A 75 -8.49 22.23 -10.99
N GLY A 76 -8.30 22.84 -9.83
CA GLY A 76 -7.18 22.59 -8.91
C GLY A 76 -6.29 23.83 -8.80
N PRO A 77 -5.15 23.74 -8.10
CA PRO A 77 -4.66 22.60 -7.31
C PRO A 77 -5.60 22.21 -6.16
N TYR A 78 -5.71 20.93 -5.86
CA TYR A 78 -6.58 20.39 -4.80
C TYR A 78 -5.80 20.06 -3.53
N ALA A 79 -4.99 21.00 -3.04
CA ALA A 79 -4.12 20.82 -1.88
C ALA A 79 -4.86 20.36 -0.61
N ALA A 80 -6.10 20.82 -0.41
CA ALA A 80 -6.95 20.41 0.72
C ALA A 80 -7.34 18.92 0.69
N PHE A 81 -7.19 18.27 -0.46
CA PHE A 81 -7.42 16.84 -0.64
C PHE A 81 -6.11 16.06 -0.76
N SER A 82 -4.95 16.65 -0.45
CA SER A 82 -3.67 15.95 -0.47
C SER A 82 -3.71 14.71 0.42
N ASN A 83 -3.39 13.56 -0.18
CA ASN A 83 -3.52 12.24 0.41
C ASN A 83 -4.95 11.84 0.81
N MET A 84 -5.95 12.36 0.12
CA MET A 84 -7.36 12.09 0.34
C MET A 84 -8.07 11.83 -0.99
N GLN A 85 -9.27 11.27 -0.89
CA GLN A 85 -10.17 11.14 -2.03
C GLN A 85 -10.88 12.46 -2.31
N LEU A 86 -10.73 12.99 -3.52
CA LEU A 86 -11.53 14.10 -4.03
C LEU A 86 -12.79 13.53 -4.69
N PRO A 87 -13.98 13.71 -4.09
CA PRO A 87 -15.22 13.26 -4.70
C PRO A 87 -15.57 14.14 -5.90
N TYR A 88 -16.12 13.54 -6.93
CA TYR A 88 -16.66 14.24 -8.09
C TYR A 88 -18.01 13.64 -8.50
N ARG A 89 -18.82 14.44 -9.20
CA ARG A 89 -20.11 14.03 -9.73
C ARG A 89 -20.43 14.77 -11.02
N ALA A 90 -20.96 14.06 -12.01
CA ALA A 90 -21.64 14.66 -13.15
C ALA A 90 -23.14 14.42 -13.04
N PHE A 91 -23.95 15.41 -13.41
CA PHE A 91 -25.39 15.21 -13.53
C PHE A 91 -26.00 16.01 -14.68
N ALA A 92 -26.87 15.31 -15.42
CA ALA A 92 -27.58 15.78 -16.59
C ALA A 92 -29.03 16.11 -16.23
N ASN A 93 -29.45 17.34 -16.50
CA ASN A 93 -30.85 17.75 -16.46
C ASN A 93 -31.50 17.40 -17.79
N LEU A 94 -32.60 16.65 -17.75
CA LEU A 94 -33.31 16.24 -18.95
C LEU A 94 -34.28 17.34 -19.42
N THR A 95 -34.45 17.48 -20.74
CA THR A 95 -35.40 18.42 -21.34
C THR A 95 -36.85 18.13 -20.91
N ALA A 96 -37.18 16.85 -20.71
CA ALA A 96 -38.49 16.41 -20.24
C ALA A 96 -38.67 16.49 -18.70
N GLY A 97 -37.66 16.99 -17.98
CA GLY A 97 -37.61 16.99 -16.53
C GLY A 97 -36.91 15.76 -15.94
N GLY A 98 -36.30 15.94 -14.76
CA GLY A 98 -35.54 14.91 -14.05
C GLY A 98 -34.02 15.06 -14.17
N ILE A 99 -33.31 14.34 -13.30
CA ILE A 99 -31.85 14.38 -13.18
C ILE A 99 -31.29 12.96 -13.26
N LYS A 100 -30.25 12.77 -14.06
CA LYS A 100 -29.44 11.55 -14.07
C LYS A 100 -28.01 11.90 -13.66
N SER A 101 -27.39 11.09 -12.79
CA SER A 101 -26.07 11.40 -12.26
C SER A 101 -25.15 10.19 -12.23
N THR A 102 -23.85 10.49 -12.25
CA THR A 102 -22.76 9.54 -12.04
C THR A 102 -21.79 10.19 -11.06
N SER A 103 -21.37 9.46 -10.04
CA SER A 103 -20.43 9.94 -9.03
C SER A 103 -19.20 9.04 -9.01
N GLY A 104 -18.08 9.58 -8.54
CA GLY A 104 -16.85 8.85 -8.32
C GLY A 104 -15.92 9.66 -7.43
N TRP A 105 -14.69 9.21 -7.34
CA TRP A 105 -13.64 9.89 -6.61
C TRP A 105 -12.31 9.71 -7.34
N VAL A 106 -11.40 10.66 -7.15
CA VAL A 106 -10.01 10.55 -7.59
C VAL A 106 -9.12 10.74 -6.38
N TYR A 107 -8.11 9.88 -6.22
CA TYR A 107 -7.13 10.07 -5.16
C TYR A 107 -6.17 11.20 -5.56
N ILE A 108 -6.03 12.20 -4.70
CA ILE A 108 -5.10 13.31 -4.92
C ILE A 108 -3.79 12.97 -4.22
N ALA A 109 -2.78 12.64 -5.02
CA ALA A 109 -1.46 12.33 -4.50
C ALA A 109 -0.80 13.59 -3.94
N ASN A 110 0.04 13.45 -2.92
CA ASN A 110 0.93 14.53 -2.56
C ASN A 110 2.01 14.68 -3.66
N PRO A 111 2.26 15.89 -4.21
CA PRO A 111 3.16 16.08 -5.32
C PRO A 111 4.53 15.44 -5.17
N LYS A 112 4.95 14.69 -6.20
CA LYS A 112 6.25 14.02 -6.35
C LYS A 112 7.46 14.97 -6.39
N GLY A 113 7.30 16.26 -6.06
CA GLY A 113 8.36 17.27 -6.06
C GLY A 113 8.23 18.38 -5.00
N VAL A 114 7.27 18.29 -4.07
CA VAL A 114 7.13 19.25 -2.94
C VAL A 114 7.54 18.59 -1.62
N TYR A 115 8.56 17.76 -1.69
CA TYR A 115 9.46 17.53 -0.57
C TYR A 115 10.90 17.73 -1.04
N THR A 116 11.34 18.98 -1.12
CA THR A 116 12.55 19.28 -0.37
C THR A 116 12.16 19.09 1.09
N TYR A 117 12.32 17.87 1.59
CA TYR A 117 12.25 17.68 3.04
C TYR A 117 13.22 18.70 3.63
N THR A 118 12.74 19.51 4.56
CA THR A 118 13.65 20.13 5.51
C THR A 118 14.53 19.00 5.99
N THR A 119 15.85 19.13 5.78
CA THR A 119 16.84 18.27 6.42
C THR A 119 16.33 18.03 7.83
N PRO A 120 16.17 16.77 8.28
CA PRO A 120 15.71 16.52 9.63
C PRO A 120 16.55 17.36 10.57
N THR A 121 15.94 18.35 11.24
CA THR A 121 16.58 18.99 12.37
C THR A 121 16.72 17.86 13.38
N GLY A 122 17.93 17.30 13.52
CA GLY A 122 18.28 16.04 14.17
C GLY A 122 17.72 15.84 15.58
N SER A 123 16.41 15.68 15.67
CA SER A 123 15.66 15.54 16.91
C SER A 123 15.10 14.13 16.95
N ASN A 124 15.51 13.38 17.96
CA ASN A 124 15.00 12.03 18.22
C ASN A 124 13.64 12.06 18.93
N SER A 125 12.95 13.20 18.97
CA SER A 125 11.64 13.32 19.61
C SER A 125 10.63 12.42 18.91
N GLY A 126 10.08 11.43 19.63
CA GLY A 126 9.15 10.43 19.10
C GLY A 126 9.80 9.19 18.48
N TYR A 127 11.12 9.05 18.57
CA TYR A 127 11.85 7.84 18.15
C TYR A 127 12.44 7.10 19.36
N PRO A 128 12.65 5.77 19.26
CA PRO A 128 13.33 5.01 20.31
C PRO A 128 14.72 5.59 20.62
N ASN A 129 15.02 5.87 21.89
CA ASN A 129 16.31 6.44 22.31
C ASN A 129 16.69 6.03 23.74
N GLY A 130 17.00 4.74 23.93
CA GLY A 130 17.72 4.28 25.13
C GLY A 130 17.01 3.30 26.07
N THR A 131 15.98 2.57 25.64
CA THR A 131 15.46 1.41 26.42
C THR A 131 15.09 0.25 25.50
N ASN A 132 15.18 -0.98 26.01
CA ASN A 132 14.84 -2.23 25.31
C ASN A 132 13.37 -2.32 24.85
N GLU A 133 12.51 -1.37 25.24
CA GLU A 133 11.04 -1.45 25.19
C GLU A 133 10.34 -0.37 24.35
N GLN A 134 11.06 0.44 23.57
CA GLN A 134 10.42 1.46 22.72
C GLN A 134 10.05 0.97 21.31
N THR A 135 10.21 -0.32 21.05
CA THR A 135 10.22 -0.99 19.74
C THR A 135 8.85 -1.35 19.17
N GLY A 136 7.75 -0.72 19.61
CA GLY A 136 6.41 -1.05 19.12
C GLY A 136 5.89 -0.08 18.04
N ALA A 137 4.82 0.64 18.38
CA ALA A 137 4.14 1.56 17.47
C ALA A 137 5.02 2.69 16.88
N ASN A 138 6.05 3.11 17.61
CA ASN A 138 6.92 4.22 17.22
C ASN A 138 7.84 3.87 16.04
N LEU A 139 7.96 2.60 15.66
CA LEU A 139 8.70 2.20 14.47
C LEU A 139 7.85 2.32 13.20
N TYR A 140 6.53 2.18 13.29
CA TYR A 140 5.67 2.26 12.11
C TYR A 140 5.38 3.68 11.64
N ARG A 141 5.43 4.66 12.56
CA ARG A 141 5.33 6.11 12.26
C ARG A 141 4.19 6.48 11.30
N LEU A 142 3.02 5.88 11.53
CA LEU A 142 1.80 6.08 10.73
C LEU A 142 1.31 7.53 10.77
N ASP A 143 1.81 8.36 11.68
CA ASP A 143 1.61 9.80 11.73
C ASP A 143 2.21 10.51 10.51
N HIS A 144 3.26 9.96 9.90
CA HIS A 144 3.95 10.57 8.77
C HIS A 144 3.28 10.29 7.42
N ALA A 145 3.10 11.34 6.64
CA ALA A 145 2.51 11.25 5.30
C ALA A 145 3.35 10.38 4.34
N ILE A 146 4.68 10.33 4.50
CA ILE A 146 5.56 9.55 3.63
C ILE A 146 5.20 8.05 3.66
N VAL A 147 4.88 7.50 4.84
CA VAL A 147 4.48 6.09 4.99
C VAL A 147 3.20 5.82 4.19
N ARG A 148 2.19 6.70 4.29
CA ARG A 148 0.95 6.58 3.50
C ARG A 148 1.19 6.72 2.00
N THR A 149 2.06 7.64 1.59
CA THR A 149 2.40 7.82 0.17
C THR A 149 3.03 6.56 -0.41
N HIS A 150 3.99 5.95 0.27
CA HIS A 150 4.65 4.73 -0.22
C HIS A 150 3.74 3.51 -0.16
N ALA A 151 2.81 3.43 0.79
CA ALA A 151 1.81 2.38 0.83
C ALA A 151 0.92 2.39 -0.42
N LEU A 152 0.55 3.59 -0.88
CA LEU A 152 -0.21 3.74 -2.11
C LEU A 152 0.64 3.54 -3.37
N ASN A 153 1.92 3.92 -3.35
CA ASN A 153 2.84 3.58 -4.43
C ASN A 153 2.92 2.05 -4.62
N ALA A 154 2.97 1.28 -3.53
CA ALA A 154 2.94 -0.18 -3.58
C ALA A 154 1.67 -0.70 -4.30
N VAL A 155 0.49 -0.20 -3.91
CA VAL A 155 -0.80 -0.52 -4.56
C VAL A 155 -0.76 -0.19 -6.04
N MET A 156 -0.30 1.01 -6.38
CA MET A 156 -0.26 1.53 -7.74
C MET A 156 0.69 0.75 -8.65
N GLU A 157 1.88 0.44 -8.14
CA GLU A 157 2.90 -0.28 -8.91
C GLU A 157 2.50 -1.73 -9.14
N TYR A 158 2.01 -2.41 -8.10
CA TYR A 158 1.52 -3.77 -8.22
C TYR A 158 0.32 -3.85 -9.18
N ALA A 159 -0.62 -2.90 -9.09
CA ALA A 159 -1.74 -2.82 -10.01
C ALA A 159 -1.28 -2.68 -11.47
N SER A 160 -0.29 -1.82 -11.71
CA SER A 160 0.33 -1.64 -13.03
C SER A 160 1.04 -2.91 -13.52
N ASP A 161 1.82 -3.57 -12.67
CA ASP A 161 2.53 -4.82 -13.00
C ASP A 161 1.56 -5.94 -13.37
N LYS A 162 0.47 -6.09 -12.61
CA LYS A 162 -0.52 -7.15 -12.84
C LYS A 162 -1.62 -6.79 -13.85
N GLY A 163 -1.65 -5.55 -14.36
CA GLY A 163 -2.67 -5.08 -15.29
C GLY A 163 -4.09 -5.06 -14.69
N ILE A 164 -4.21 -4.77 -13.40
CA ILE A 164 -5.47 -4.70 -12.65
C ILE A 164 -5.72 -3.29 -12.14
N ASP A 165 -6.96 -2.99 -11.75
CA ASP A 165 -7.32 -1.68 -11.21
C ASP A 165 -6.75 -1.49 -9.79
N PRO A 166 -6.12 -0.35 -9.45
CA PRO A 166 -5.67 -0.04 -8.09
C PRO A 166 -6.78 -0.11 -7.02
N VAL A 167 -8.04 0.10 -7.40
CA VAL A 167 -9.22 -0.08 -6.54
C VAL A 167 -9.43 -1.55 -6.22
N THR A 168 -9.14 -2.48 -7.15
CA THR A 168 -9.16 -3.91 -6.87
C THR A 168 -8.09 -4.27 -5.84
N VAL A 169 -6.90 -3.69 -6.01
CA VAL A 169 -5.77 -3.91 -5.10
C VAL A 169 -6.05 -3.38 -3.70
N SER A 170 -6.60 -2.18 -3.58
CA SER A 170 -6.92 -1.52 -2.31
C SER A 170 -8.26 -1.92 -1.68
N ASN A 171 -9.01 -2.85 -2.26
CA ASN A 171 -10.25 -3.38 -1.67
C ASN A 171 -10.16 -4.84 -1.24
N THR A 172 -9.04 -5.52 -1.51
CA THR A 172 -8.85 -6.93 -1.17
C THR A 172 -7.57 -7.11 -0.37
N ALA A 173 -7.68 -7.84 0.74
CA ALA A 173 -6.56 -8.07 1.64
C ALA A 173 -5.38 -8.72 0.90
N ASP A 174 -5.64 -9.70 0.04
CA ASP A 174 -4.65 -10.43 -0.76
C ASP A 174 -3.81 -9.51 -1.62
N HIS A 175 -4.46 -8.62 -2.37
CA HIS A 175 -3.74 -7.73 -3.27
C HIS A 175 -3.01 -6.63 -2.51
N MET A 176 -3.52 -6.15 -1.37
CA MET A 176 -2.75 -5.23 -0.51
C MET A 176 -1.47 -5.89 -0.01
N VAL A 177 -1.59 -7.12 0.51
CA VAL A 177 -0.48 -7.91 1.05
C VAL A 177 0.54 -8.22 -0.06
N ALA A 178 0.09 -8.69 -1.22
CA ALA A 178 0.95 -8.94 -2.36
C ALA A 178 1.61 -7.66 -2.89
N ALA A 179 0.89 -6.54 -2.92
CA ALA A 179 1.42 -5.26 -3.37
C ALA A 179 2.53 -4.74 -2.47
N VAL A 180 2.36 -4.81 -1.15
CA VAL A 180 3.38 -4.37 -0.19
C VAL A 180 4.60 -5.29 -0.23
N ALA A 181 4.40 -6.62 -0.30
CA ALA A 181 5.52 -7.57 -0.44
C ALA A 181 6.33 -7.30 -1.72
N TYR A 182 5.64 -7.18 -2.86
CA TYR A 182 6.23 -6.86 -4.16
C TYR A 182 7.01 -5.54 -4.12
N TYR A 183 6.41 -4.50 -3.53
CA TYR A 183 7.03 -3.18 -3.49
C TYR A 183 8.29 -3.18 -2.64
N VAL A 184 8.25 -3.74 -1.43
CA VAL A 184 9.44 -3.78 -0.58
C VAL A 184 10.54 -4.66 -1.19
N ASP A 185 10.20 -5.81 -1.79
CA ASP A 185 11.19 -6.67 -2.47
C ASP A 185 11.91 -5.98 -3.63
N LYS A 186 11.19 -5.14 -4.40
CA LYS A 186 11.77 -4.43 -5.54
C LYS A 186 12.55 -3.18 -5.19
N HIS A 187 12.26 -2.59 -4.03
CA HIS A 187 12.75 -1.27 -3.69
C HIS A 187 13.68 -1.28 -2.49
N MET A 188 13.83 -2.39 -1.77
CA MET A 188 14.65 -2.46 -0.58
C MET A 188 15.68 -3.59 -0.69
N SER A 189 16.95 -3.26 -0.47
CA SER A 189 18.02 -4.25 -0.36
C SER A 189 18.59 -4.36 1.04
N TRP A 190 19.27 -5.47 1.27
CA TRP A 190 19.90 -5.78 2.54
C TRP A 190 21.06 -4.82 2.85
N ARG A 191 21.08 -4.27 4.06
CA ARG A 191 22.21 -3.53 4.62
C ARG A 191 22.31 -3.79 6.12
N ASP A 192 23.52 -4.02 6.61
CA ASP A 192 23.77 -4.27 8.02
C ASP A 192 23.58 -3.03 8.89
N ASP A 193 23.24 -3.28 10.15
CA ASP A 193 23.11 -2.30 11.23
C ASP A 193 24.26 -1.33 11.40
N SER A 194 25.50 -1.78 11.32
CA SER A 194 26.65 -0.90 11.56
C SER A 194 26.77 0.16 10.47
N THR A 195 26.44 -0.23 9.23
CA THR A 195 26.34 0.66 8.09
C THR A 195 25.09 1.56 8.21
N ASN A 196 23.92 1.01 8.57
CA ASN A 196 22.70 1.79 8.84
C ASN A 196 22.96 2.92 9.86
N GLN A 197 23.61 2.58 10.98
CA GLN A 197 23.92 3.52 12.05
C GLN A 197 24.81 4.66 11.56
N THR A 198 25.82 4.36 10.74
CA THR A 198 26.72 5.36 10.15
C THR A 198 25.97 6.30 9.20
N VAL A 199 25.06 5.75 8.39
CA VAL A 199 24.23 6.52 7.46
C VAL A 199 23.28 7.44 8.23
N PHE A 200 22.59 6.93 9.25
CA PHE A 200 21.69 7.73 10.09
C PHE A 200 22.44 8.85 10.81
N ALA A 201 23.62 8.55 11.37
CA ALA A 201 24.45 9.54 12.02
C ALA A 201 24.86 10.68 11.07
N SER A 202 25.23 10.34 9.84
CA SER A 202 25.59 11.29 8.78
C SER A 202 24.41 12.13 8.28
N ASN A 203 23.17 11.67 8.51
CA ASN A 203 21.94 12.36 8.16
C ASN A 203 21.25 13.04 9.36
N GLY A 204 22.01 13.33 10.43
CA GLY A 204 21.54 14.12 11.58
C GLY A 204 20.95 13.31 12.73
N PHE A 205 21.00 11.98 12.68
CA PHE A 205 20.47 11.09 13.72
C PHE A 205 21.58 10.38 14.50
N ALA A 206 22.70 11.07 14.76
CA ALA A 206 23.86 10.48 15.45
C ALA A 206 23.56 10.02 16.89
N SER A 207 22.48 10.53 17.49
CA SER A 207 22.01 10.13 18.80
C SER A 207 20.90 9.08 18.76
N TYR A 208 20.48 8.61 17.59
CA TYR A 208 19.51 7.52 17.46
C TYR A 208 20.20 6.22 17.89
N ALA A 209 19.80 5.71 19.05
CA ALA A 209 20.38 4.53 19.69
C ALA A 209 19.26 3.60 20.20
N PRO A 210 18.58 2.90 19.29
CA PRO A 210 17.42 2.07 19.63
C PRO A 210 17.79 0.76 20.34
N GLY A 211 19.05 0.32 20.32
CA GLY A 211 19.48 -0.92 20.99
C GLY A 211 20.57 -1.66 20.21
N TRP A 212 20.61 -2.99 20.38
CA TRP A 212 21.62 -3.89 19.79
C TRP A 212 21.41 -4.18 18.30
N ASP A 213 20.19 -4.06 17.80
CA ASP A 213 19.73 -4.60 16.50
C ASP A 213 19.01 -3.51 15.69
N PHE A 214 19.72 -2.42 15.41
CA PHE A 214 19.31 -1.04 15.08
C PHE A 214 18.03 -0.91 14.21
N PRO A 215 16.80 -1.03 14.78
CA PRO A 215 15.62 -1.00 13.95
C PRO A 215 15.42 0.39 13.34
N GLN A 216 15.19 0.47 12.04
CA GLN A 216 14.86 1.70 11.36
C GLN A 216 13.34 1.98 11.45
N PRO A 217 12.92 3.16 11.94
CA PRO A 217 11.53 3.59 11.82
C PRO A 217 11.17 3.74 10.35
N ALA A 218 9.98 3.28 9.94
CA ALA A 218 9.57 3.22 8.54
C ALA A 218 9.68 4.56 7.81
N ASP A 219 9.33 5.68 8.45
CA ASP A 219 9.47 7.00 7.83
C ASP A 219 10.94 7.42 7.64
N LEU A 220 11.83 7.02 8.55
CA LEU A 220 13.26 7.26 8.43
C LEU A 220 13.90 6.32 7.41
N THR A 221 13.47 5.06 7.31
CA THR A 221 13.83 4.17 6.20
C THR A 221 13.53 4.87 4.88
N LEU A 222 12.30 5.35 4.69
CA LEU A 222 11.85 6.02 3.47
C LEU A 222 12.51 7.38 3.20
N ARG A 223 13.01 8.10 4.23
CA ARG A 223 13.64 9.43 4.07
C ARG A 223 15.17 9.38 3.97
N ILE A 224 15.81 8.53 4.76
CA ILE A 224 17.27 8.47 4.92
C ILE A 224 17.84 7.40 4.01
N SER A 225 17.36 6.16 4.14
CA SER A 225 17.76 5.10 3.21
C SER A 225 17.18 5.37 1.81
N GLY A 226 16.00 5.97 1.74
CA GLY A 226 15.32 6.48 0.54
C GLY A 226 16.05 7.56 -0.26
N ASN A 227 17.16 8.09 0.25
CA ASN A 227 17.98 9.03 -0.49
C ASN A 227 18.97 8.23 -1.34
N LEU A 228 18.95 8.42 -2.66
CA LEU A 228 19.81 7.70 -3.61
C LEU A 228 21.32 7.85 -3.33
N ALA A 229 21.74 8.87 -2.57
CA ALA A 229 23.13 8.99 -2.10
C ALA A 229 23.50 7.98 -1.01
N ASN A 230 22.50 7.37 -0.38
CA ASN A 230 22.59 6.46 0.76
C ASN A 230 22.07 5.05 0.45
N ALA A 231 21.50 4.80 -0.74
CA ALA A 231 21.01 3.49 -1.18
C ALA A 231 21.98 2.82 -2.17
N ASP A 232 21.84 1.51 -2.39
CA ASP A 232 22.45 0.85 -3.54
C ASP A 232 21.87 1.47 -4.83
N PRO A 233 22.67 1.73 -5.87
CA PRO A 233 22.16 2.28 -7.13
C PRO A 233 21.02 1.50 -7.80
N LYS A 234 20.75 0.26 -7.38
CA LYS A 234 19.70 -0.60 -7.91
C LYS A 234 18.40 -0.54 -7.12
N ASP A 235 18.41 0.01 -5.90
CA ASP A 235 17.28 -0.01 -4.98
C ASP A 235 17.00 1.39 -4.45
N ASP A 236 15.80 1.59 -3.90
CA ASP A 236 15.41 2.88 -3.35
C ASP A 236 15.71 2.99 -1.85
N PHE A 237 15.70 1.87 -1.12
CA PHE A 237 15.82 1.78 0.33
C PHE A 237 16.82 0.70 0.74
N MET A 238 17.30 0.76 1.97
CA MET A 238 18.19 -0.26 2.52
C MET A 238 17.96 -0.51 4.00
N GLY A 239 18.04 -1.77 4.40
CA GLY A 239 17.96 -2.24 5.77
C GLY A 239 18.02 -3.77 5.82
N ASP A 240 18.11 -4.37 6.99
CA ASP A 240 18.13 -5.83 7.16
C ASP A 240 16.73 -6.37 7.51
N CYS A 241 16.65 -7.53 8.17
CA CYS A 241 15.42 -8.32 8.22
C CYS A 241 14.29 -7.61 8.96
N GLU A 242 14.58 -7.01 10.11
CA GLU A 242 13.62 -6.26 10.91
C GLU A 242 13.21 -4.98 10.21
N ASP A 243 14.12 -4.31 9.49
CA ASP A 243 13.79 -3.09 8.75
C ASP A 243 12.78 -3.38 7.63
N HIS A 244 12.96 -4.51 6.94
CA HIS A 244 12.00 -4.99 5.95
C HIS A 244 10.64 -5.27 6.60
N ALA A 245 10.63 -5.98 7.73
CA ALA A 245 9.41 -6.32 8.45
C ALA A 245 8.66 -5.06 8.93
N ILE A 246 9.38 -4.11 9.54
CA ILE A 246 8.85 -2.83 10.02
C ILE A 246 8.24 -2.02 8.87
N LEU A 247 8.95 -1.92 7.73
CA LEU A 247 8.46 -1.18 6.58
C LEU A 247 7.18 -1.83 6.02
N ARG A 248 7.18 -3.13 5.78
CA ARG A 248 5.99 -3.86 5.28
C ARG A 248 4.79 -3.70 6.23
N SER A 249 5.01 -3.86 7.53
CA SER A 249 3.99 -3.63 8.56
C SER A 249 3.43 -2.22 8.48
N ALA A 250 4.29 -1.20 8.45
CA ALA A 250 3.88 0.20 8.35
C ALA A 250 3.07 0.49 7.07
N LEU A 251 3.49 -0.05 5.92
CA LEU A 251 2.78 0.16 4.65
C LEU A 251 1.41 -0.53 4.66
N LEU A 252 1.30 -1.77 5.15
CA LEU A 252 0.00 -2.46 5.26
C LEU A 252 -0.94 -1.74 6.22
N ARG A 253 -0.43 -1.30 7.36
CA ARG A 253 -1.18 -0.49 8.33
C ARG A 253 -1.73 0.78 7.70
N ALA A 254 -0.91 1.46 6.89
CA ALA A 254 -1.32 2.65 6.16
C ALA A 254 -2.41 2.39 5.10
N LEU A 255 -2.53 1.16 4.60
CA LEU A 255 -3.63 0.70 3.74
C LEU A 255 -4.89 0.26 4.52
N GLY A 256 -4.84 0.25 5.85
CA GLY A 256 -5.97 -0.09 6.72
C GLY A 256 -5.94 -1.50 7.33
N PHE A 257 -4.82 -2.23 7.23
CA PHE A 257 -4.67 -3.50 7.94
C PHE A 257 -4.67 -3.30 9.46
N ALA A 258 -5.53 -4.04 10.15
CA ALA A 258 -5.72 -3.89 11.58
C ALA A 258 -4.48 -4.37 12.38
N PRO A 259 -4.06 -3.65 13.46
CA PRO A 259 -2.96 -3.99 14.36
C PRO A 259 -2.78 -5.47 14.70
N TRP A 260 -3.88 -6.15 14.96
CA TRP A 260 -3.89 -7.56 15.33
C TRP A 260 -3.76 -8.52 14.14
N ALA A 261 -3.66 -8.08 12.89
CA ALA A 261 -3.66 -8.94 11.70
C ALA A 261 -2.28 -9.07 11.03
N ILE A 262 -1.24 -8.47 11.61
CA ILE A 262 0.14 -8.61 11.16
C ILE A 262 1.08 -8.46 12.36
N TRP A 263 2.11 -9.29 12.38
CA TRP A 263 3.13 -9.38 13.42
C TRP A 263 4.50 -9.37 12.76
N ASP A 264 5.44 -8.70 13.41
CA ASP A 264 6.85 -8.82 13.11
C ASP A 264 7.38 -9.97 13.97
N ALA A 265 7.76 -11.08 13.34
CA ALA A 265 8.07 -12.37 13.94
C ALA A 265 9.56 -12.71 13.78
N ILE A 266 10.14 -13.31 14.81
CA ILE A 266 11.58 -13.57 14.94
C ILE A 266 11.81 -15.06 15.10
N ASP A 267 12.73 -15.62 14.32
CA ASP A 267 13.12 -17.02 14.40
C ASP A 267 13.89 -17.38 15.69
N ASN A 268 13.95 -18.68 15.99
CA ASN A 268 14.81 -19.26 17.02
C ASN A 268 15.82 -20.25 16.40
N PRO A 269 17.14 -20.08 16.64
CA PRO A 269 17.77 -18.98 17.38
C PRO A 269 17.46 -17.60 16.76
N ILE A 270 17.53 -16.54 17.57
CA ILE A 270 17.29 -15.16 17.12
C ILE A 270 18.28 -14.84 15.99
N SER A 271 17.81 -14.92 14.75
CA SER A 271 18.69 -14.80 13.57
C SER A 271 18.02 -14.11 12.38
N HIS A 272 16.70 -13.99 12.37
CA HIS A 272 15.94 -13.48 11.24
C HIS A 272 14.56 -12.99 11.67
N GLU A 273 14.10 -11.92 11.05
CA GLU A 273 12.80 -11.28 11.29
C GLU A 273 11.99 -11.14 10.00
N TYR A 274 10.69 -11.41 10.06
CA TYR A 274 9.76 -11.42 8.93
C TYR A 274 8.36 -11.08 9.41
N ASN A 275 7.39 -10.94 8.51
CA ASN A 275 6.01 -10.71 8.91
C ASN A 275 5.21 -12.01 8.90
N VAL A 276 4.39 -12.22 9.94
CA VAL A 276 3.24 -13.13 9.89
C VAL A 276 2.00 -12.28 9.64
N VAL A 277 1.19 -12.61 8.65
CA VAL A 277 -0.01 -11.84 8.25
C VAL A 277 -1.23 -12.75 8.30
N LEU A 278 -2.26 -12.33 9.02
CA LEU A 278 -3.57 -12.98 9.02
C LEU A 278 -4.44 -12.38 7.91
N TYR A 279 -4.63 -13.12 6.83
CA TYR A 279 -5.51 -12.73 5.74
C TYR A 279 -6.27 -13.93 5.19
N GLU A 280 -7.49 -13.71 4.69
CA GLU A 280 -8.45 -14.78 4.30
C GLU A 280 -8.73 -15.84 5.40
N GLY A 281 -8.53 -15.47 6.66
CA GLY A 281 -8.65 -16.42 7.77
C GLY A 281 -7.53 -17.47 7.77
N ALA A 282 -6.34 -17.12 7.29
CA ALA A 282 -5.13 -17.93 7.38
C ALA A 282 -3.92 -17.08 7.78
N TYR A 283 -3.00 -17.66 8.55
CA TYR A 283 -1.72 -17.03 8.89
C TYR A 283 -0.69 -17.35 7.81
N ARG A 284 -0.08 -16.31 7.22
CA ARG A 284 0.85 -16.44 6.10
C ARG A 284 2.15 -15.70 6.39
N LEU A 285 3.23 -16.19 5.81
CA LEU A 285 4.55 -15.59 5.97
C LEU A 285 4.78 -14.59 4.83
N MET A 286 5.25 -13.41 5.19
CA MET A 286 5.77 -12.41 4.27
C MET A 286 7.22 -12.13 4.66
N ASP A 287 8.13 -12.65 3.85
CA ASP A 287 9.58 -12.50 3.98
C ASP A 287 10.16 -11.88 2.69
N TYR A 288 11.47 -11.96 2.45
CA TYR A 288 12.11 -11.54 1.20
C TYR A 288 11.44 -12.15 -0.04
N GLY A 289 11.21 -11.34 -1.07
CA GLY A 289 10.43 -11.73 -2.25
C GLY A 289 9.02 -11.16 -2.29
N GLU A 290 8.36 -11.35 -3.44
CA GLU A 290 6.90 -11.41 -3.47
C GLU A 290 6.43 -12.49 -2.48
N ILE A 291 5.23 -12.34 -1.92
CA ILE A 291 4.68 -13.22 -0.88
C ILE A 291 4.71 -14.73 -1.25
N ASP A 292 4.81 -15.04 -2.54
CA ASP A 292 4.93 -16.40 -3.09
C ASP A 292 6.38 -16.91 -3.19
N ARG A 293 7.36 -16.03 -3.42
CA ARG A 293 8.70 -16.40 -3.91
C ARG A 293 9.54 -17.15 -2.87
N TRP A 294 9.43 -16.78 -1.60
CA TRP A 294 10.17 -17.44 -0.53
C TRP A 294 9.57 -18.81 -0.21
N LEU A 295 8.24 -18.88 -0.13
CA LEU A 295 7.47 -20.09 0.17
C LEU A 295 7.46 -21.12 -0.97
N ASP A 296 7.78 -20.71 -2.20
CA ASP A 296 8.05 -21.63 -3.30
C ASP A 296 9.28 -22.53 -3.05
N THR A 297 10.20 -22.09 -2.19
CA THR A 297 11.47 -22.77 -1.93
C THR A 297 11.69 -23.18 -0.46
N HIS A 298 10.84 -22.72 0.46
CA HIS A 298 10.97 -22.97 1.89
C HIS A 298 9.62 -23.33 2.53
N SER A 299 9.63 -24.26 3.49
CA SER A 299 8.44 -24.63 4.28
C SER A 299 8.34 -23.78 5.54
N TRP A 300 7.15 -23.73 6.14
CA TRP A 300 6.91 -23.14 7.47
C TRP A 300 7.92 -23.63 8.53
N SER A 301 8.39 -24.88 8.43
CA SER A 301 9.39 -25.47 9.34
C SER A 301 10.81 -24.92 9.19
N ALA A 302 11.09 -24.17 8.11
CA ALA A 302 12.35 -23.44 7.95
C ALA A 302 12.38 -22.19 8.85
N HIS A 303 11.20 -21.71 9.25
CA HIS A 303 11.04 -20.72 10.31
C HIS A 303 10.66 -21.42 11.61
N GLN A 304 11.23 -20.95 12.72
CA GLN A 304 10.84 -21.37 14.06
C GLN A 304 10.45 -20.12 14.82
N SER A 305 9.31 -19.52 14.43
CA SER A 305 8.79 -18.29 15.04
C SER A 305 8.74 -18.44 16.55
N HIS A 306 9.55 -17.68 17.26
CA HIS A 306 9.72 -17.81 18.71
C HIS A 306 9.31 -16.55 19.45
N PHE A 307 9.51 -15.40 18.82
CA PHE A 307 8.99 -14.14 19.32
C PHE A 307 8.23 -13.44 18.21
N GLY A 308 7.35 -12.54 18.60
CA GLY A 308 6.94 -11.50 17.69
C GLY A 308 6.23 -10.39 18.42
N TRP A 309 6.00 -9.32 17.69
CA TRP A 309 5.56 -8.08 18.26
C TRP A 309 4.68 -7.31 17.28
N ASN A 310 3.81 -6.48 17.85
CA ASN A 310 3.01 -5.47 17.16
C ASN A 310 2.38 -4.53 18.20
N GLU A 311 1.64 -3.52 17.76
CA GLU A 311 1.00 -2.56 18.69
C GLU A 311 -0.05 -3.22 19.60
N ALA A 312 -0.64 -4.33 19.19
CA ALA A 312 -1.74 -4.99 19.90
C ALA A 312 -1.23 -5.95 21.00
N ASN A 313 -0.08 -6.59 20.79
CA ASN A 313 0.46 -7.63 21.66
C ASN A 313 1.76 -7.19 22.35
N GLY A 314 2.24 -5.98 22.10
CA GLY A 314 3.32 -5.37 22.86
C GLY A 314 4.71 -5.52 22.23
N PRO A 315 5.75 -5.02 22.94
CA PRO A 315 7.08 -4.80 22.38
C PRO A 315 7.88 -6.08 22.09
N ARG A 316 8.93 -5.90 21.28
CA ARG A 316 9.91 -6.92 20.87
C ARG A 316 10.57 -7.59 22.08
N PHE A 317 10.57 -8.93 22.15
CA PHE A 317 11.19 -9.78 23.19
C PHE A 317 10.61 -9.76 24.63
N VAL A 318 9.41 -9.22 24.87
CA VAL A 318 9.01 -8.90 26.26
C VAL A 318 8.01 -9.88 26.90
N ASP A 319 7.32 -10.75 26.17
CA ASP A 319 6.24 -11.55 26.79
C ASP A 319 6.18 -13.02 26.34
N PRO A 320 6.22 -14.01 27.27
CA PRO A 320 5.78 -15.38 27.00
C PRO A 320 4.43 -15.47 26.29
N VAL A 321 3.53 -14.50 26.52
CA VAL A 321 2.22 -14.39 25.84
C VAL A 321 2.38 -14.18 24.34
N ASN A 322 3.40 -13.45 23.86
CA ASN A 322 3.61 -13.24 22.43
C ASN A 322 4.19 -14.48 21.74
N HIS A 323 5.11 -15.15 22.43
CA HIS A 323 5.62 -16.45 22.02
C HIS A 323 4.49 -17.48 21.96
N ASP A 324 3.68 -17.59 23.01
CA ASP A 324 2.57 -18.53 23.07
C ASP A 324 1.45 -18.17 22.08
N TYR A 325 1.18 -16.89 21.83
CA TYR A 325 0.22 -16.48 20.82
C TYR A 325 0.68 -16.93 19.43
N LEU A 326 1.89 -16.58 19.00
CA LEU A 326 2.39 -16.98 17.69
C LEU A 326 2.48 -18.49 17.60
N LYS A 327 3.12 -19.16 18.55
CA LYS A 327 3.23 -20.63 18.58
C LYS A 327 1.89 -21.36 18.50
N ASN A 328 0.83 -20.83 19.12
CA ASN A 328 -0.52 -21.43 19.07
C ASN A 328 -1.34 -20.97 17.86
N ASN A 329 -0.87 -19.99 17.09
CA ASN A 329 -1.51 -19.41 15.92
C ASN A 329 -0.65 -19.50 14.64
N THR A 330 0.43 -20.28 14.65
CA THR A 330 1.25 -20.59 13.46
C THR A 330 0.70 -21.79 12.69
N ASP A 331 -0.34 -22.46 13.21
CA ASP A 331 -1.15 -23.37 12.41
C ASP A 331 -1.97 -22.54 11.43
N ASN A 332 -1.78 -22.80 10.13
CA ASN A 332 -2.20 -22.02 8.97
C ASN A 332 -3.64 -21.45 8.97
N PHE A 333 -4.53 -21.88 9.88
CA PHE A 333 -5.88 -21.35 10.06
C PHE A 333 -6.17 -21.08 11.54
N PRO A 334 -6.68 -19.89 11.93
CA PRO A 334 -7.12 -19.62 13.29
C PRO A 334 -8.24 -20.59 13.67
N GLY A 335 -8.06 -21.30 14.78
CA GLY A 335 -9.03 -22.27 15.30
C GLY A 335 -8.94 -23.69 14.73
N GLY A 336 -7.82 -24.07 14.09
CA GLY A 336 -7.49 -25.48 13.87
C GLY A 336 -8.16 -26.14 12.66
N LYS A 337 -8.56 -25.38 11.63
CA LYS A 337 -8.88 -25.99 10.33
C LYS A 337 -7.60 -26.62 9.77
N THR A 338 -7.65 -27.90 9.45
CA THR A 338 -6.55 -28.62 8.80
C THR A 338 -6.90 -28.90 7.34
N CYS A 339 -6.08 -28.47 6.38
CA CYS A 339 -6.05 -29.13 5.07
C CYS A 339 -5.52 -30.56 5.31
N PRO A 340 -6.20 -31.63 4.89
CA PRO A 340 -5.69 -32.99 5.04
C PRO A 340 -4.43 -33.22 4.16
N GLY A 341 -3.28 -33.45 4.80
CA GLY A 341 -2.06 -33.96 4.16
C GLY A 341 -0.79 -33.14 4.40
N ALA A 342 0.33 -33.62 3.83
CA ALA A 342 1.63 -32.94 3.89
C ALA A 342 1.57 -31.53 3.26
N TRP A 343 2.37 -30.61 3.83
CA TRP A 343 2.50 -29.24 3.36
C TRP A 343 2.81 -29.19 1.86
N SER A 344 2.12 -28.30 1.13
CA SER A 344 2.50 -27.88 -0.21
C SER A 344 2.02 -26.46 -0.47
N TYR A 345 2.83 -25.68 -1.18
CA TYR A 345 2.51 -24.31 -1.60
C TYR A 345 1.09 -24.20 -2.19
N TYR A 346 0.72 -25.11 -3.11
CA TYR A 346 -0.59 -25.12 -3.75
C TYR A 346 -1.78 -25.36 -2.79
N LYS A 347 -1.60 -26.17 -1.74
CA LYS A 347 -2.69 -26.48 -0.79
C LYS A 347 -2.88 -25.36 0.22
N TYR A 348 -1.77 -24.80 0.70
CA TYR A 348 -1.75 -23.87 1.82
C TYR A 348 -1.91 -22.41 1.37
N TYR A 349 -1.48 -22.08 0.16
CA TYR A 349 -1.50 -20.71 -0.34
C TYR A 349 -2.57 -20.43 -1.40
N LYS A 350 -2.95 -21.43 -2.22
CA LYS A 350 -4.05 -21.31 -3.20
C LYS A 350 -5.37 -21.90 -2.73
N ASP A 351 -5.52 -22.13 -1.43
CA ASP A 351 -6.72 -22.68 -0.79
C ASP A 351 -7.27 -23.97 -1.42
N ASN A 352 -6.40 -24.78 -2.05
CA ASN A 352 -6.79 -26.06 -2.64
C ASN A 352 -6.78 -27.18 -1.60
N CYS A 353 -7.60 -27.07 -0.55
CA CYS A 353 -7.92 -28.21 0.31
C CYS A 353 -8.88 -29.13 -0.47
N LYS A 354 -8.40 -30.28 -0.96
CA LYS A 354 -9.26 -31.36 -1.46
C LYS A 354 -9.75 -32.25 -0.34
#